data_AF-A0A086KWB3-F1
#
_entry.id   AF-A0A086KWB3-F1
#
_cell.length_a   1.000
_cell.length_b   1.000
_cell.length_c   1.000
_cell.angle_alpha   90.00
_cell.angle_beta   90.00
_cell.angle_gamma   90.00
#
_symmetry.space_group_name_H-M   'P 1'
#
loop_
_entity.id
_entity.type
_entity.pdbx_description
1 polymer ?
#
loop_
_entity_poly.entity_id
_entity_poly.type
_entity_poly.pdbx_seq_one_letter_code
_entity_poly.pdbx_strand_id
1 'polypeptide(L)'
;MMEEERAVRNLVLSICEFRLQAAPSPREAETAGGRVPGGRVGSQLLLVGGVGSERGAAQLLMHGGADETQCYDDLHAVELERGLWRELSVGGFSKPSGVYGHTMRAWNDRIVLFGGLAAQTAQSLAETEQTQTFPPPSFMGPQSAEWLHNPQPSNSLFILQVDGLFWTQPEVEGEGPSPRAFHGATICKDFLVVFGGATDARLQE
;
A
#
# COMPACT_ATOMS: atom_id res chain seq x y z
N MET A 1 -3.60 -24.78 -39.54
CA MET A 1 -2.46 -24.86 -38.61
C MET A 1 -1.72 -23.54 -38.75
N MET A 2 -2.15 -22.55 -37.98
CA MET A 2 -1.49 -22.06 -36.75
C MET A 2 -0.16 -21.37 -37.05
N GLU A 3 -0.29 -20.07 -37.32
CA GLU A 3 0.77 -19.07 -37.20
C GLU A 3 0.85 -18.73 -35.71
N GLU A 4 1.90 -19.15 -35.02
CA GLU A 4 2.13 -18.78 -33.62
C GLU A 4 3.59 -18.36 -33.45
N GLU A 5 3.91 -17.20 -34.02
CA GLU A 5 5.19 -16.53 -33.76
C GLU A 5 4.97 -15.47 -32.68
N ARG A 6 5.12 -15.86 -31.41
CA ARG A 6 5.26 -14.87 -30.34
C ARG A 6 6.13 -15.36 -29.18
N ALA A 7 7.43 -15.13 -29.30
CA ALA A 7 8.31 -15.14 -28.15
C ALA A 7 9.39 -14.07 -28.28
N VAL A 8 9.01 -12.80 -28.14
CA VAL A 8 9.94 -11.80 -27.59
C VAL A 8 9.63 -11.71 -26.10
N ARG A 9 10.33 -12.51 -25.29
CA ARG A 9 10.38 -12.32 -23.83
C ARG A 9 11.78 -11.93 -23.43
N ASN A 10 12.18 -10.72 -23.78
CA ASN A 10 13.30 -10.05 -23.13
C ASN A 10 12.84 -8.65 -22.73
N LEU A 11 12.08 -8.58 -21.64
CA LEU A 11 12.04 -7.38 -20.82
C LEU A 11 12.92 -7.65 -19.61
N VAL A 12 14.22 -7.42 -19.78
CA VAL A 12 15.16 -7.29 -18.67
C VAL A 12 15.23 -5.81 -18.36
N LEU A 13 14.52 -5.38 -17.31
CA LEU A 13 14.87 -4.16 -16.61
C LEU A 13 15.68 -4.58 -15.38
N SER A 14 16.99 -4.70 -15.55
CA SER A 14 17.92 -4.83 -14.43
C SER A 14 18.43 -3.43 -14.06
N ILE A 15 17.95 -2.92 -12.93
CA ILE A 15 18.67 -1.88 -12.20
C ILE A 15 18.95 -2.47 -10.83
N CYS A 16 20.20 -2.87 -10.62
CA CYS A 16 20.73 -3.35 -9.34
C CYS A 16 21.97 -2.54 -9.01
N GLU A 17 21.98 -1.88 -7.85
CA GLU A 17 23.23 -1.57 -7.18
C GLU A 17 23.18 -2.14 -5.76
N PHE A 18 23.91 -3.24 -5.54
CA PHE A 18 24.06 -3.92 -4.25
C PHE A 18 25.24 -3.33 -3.49
N ARG A 19 25.00 -2.34 -2.64
CA ARG A 19 25.86 -2.17 -1.46
C ARG A 19 24.99 -2.08 -0.22
N LEU A 20 24.49 -3.24 0.20
CA LEU A 20 24.13 -3.46 1.59
C LEU A 20 25.41 -3.30 2.41
N GLN A 21 25.60 -2.15 3.04
CA GLN A 21 26.40 -2.11 4.24
C GLN A 21 25.73 -3.06 5.24
N ALA A 22 26.54 -3.85 5.96
CA ALA A 22 26.05 -4.86 6.89
C ALA A 22 24.94 -4.27 7.76
N ALA A 23 23.83 -5.00 7.90
CA ALA A 23 22.73 -4.58 8.76
C ALA A 23 23.30 -4.24 10.15
N PRO A 24 22.95 -3.07 10.73
CA PRO A 24 23.40 -2.72 12.07
C PRO A 24 23.01 -3.85 13.04
N SER A 25 23.89 -4.11 14.01
CA SER A 25 23.60 -5.10 15.04
C SER A 25 22.27 -4.75 15.75
N PRO A 26 21.54 -5.71 16.34
CA PRO A 26 20.24 -5.45 16.98
C PRO A 26 20.27 -4.32 18.02
N ARG A 27 21.43 -4.09 18.64
CA ARG A 27 21.68 -3.00 19.62
C ARG A 27 21.84 -1.62 18.98
N GLU A 28 22.28 -1.55 17.73
CA GLU A 28 22.40 -0.31 16.95
C GLU A 28 21.05 0.09 16.32
N ALA A 29 20.19 -0.88 16.00
CA ALA A 29 18.82 -0.62 15.53
C ALA A 29 17.91 -0.01 16.62
N GLU A 30 18.13 -0.36 17.89
CA GLU A 30 17.38 0.21 19.02
C GLU A 30 17.79 1.65 19.37
N THR A 31 18.99 2.07 18.98
CA THR A 31 19.57 3.37 19.35
C THR A 31 19.55 4.40 18.22
N ALA A 32 19.31 3.98 16.97
CA ALA A 32 19.32 4.85 15.80
C ALA A 32 18.00 4.79 15.01
N GLY A 33 16.94 5.39 15.55
CA GLY A 33 15.88 6.01 14.75
C GLY A 33 14.89 5.10 14.02
N GLY A 34 13.79 4.79 14.72
CA GLY A 34 12.48 4.40 14.20
C GLY A 34 12.23 2.88 14.07
N ARG A 35 11.00 2.45 14.39
CA ARG A 35 10.61 1.04 14.39
C ARG A 35 10.39 0.55 12.95
N VAL A 36 11.04 -0.55 12.60
CA VAL A 36 10.79 -1.27 11.34
C VAL A 36 9.35 -1.82 11.36
N PRO A 37 8.56 -1.66 10.27
CA PRO A 37 7.23 -2.25 10.20
C PRO A 37 7.27 -3.77 10.34
N GLY A 38 6.26 -4.33 11.01
CA GLY A 38 6.09 -5.78 11.09
C GLY A 38 5.81 -6.41 9.72
N GLY A 39 6.11 -7.71 9.58
CA GLY A 39 5.85 -8.47 8.36
C GLY A 39 4.37 -8.40 7.99
N ARG A 40 4.07 -7.99 6.75
CA ARG A 40 2.71 -7.76 6.26
C ARG A 40 2.64 -7.92 4.75
N VAL A 41 1.45 -8.23 4.25
CA VAL A 41 1.17 -8.37 2.82
C VAL A 41 0.45 -7.14 2.29
N GLY A 42 0.59 -6.90 0.98
CA GLY A 42 -0.24 -5.94 0.25
C GLY A 42 -0.01 -4.46 0.60
N SER A 43 1.06 -4.12 1.33
CA SER A 43 1.51 -2.73 1.49
C SER A 43 1.90 -2.12 0.15
N GLN A 44 1.82 -0.79 0.05
CA GLN A 44 2.28 -0.07 -1.13
C GLN A 44 3.56 0.70 -0.83
N LEU A 45 4.51 0.61 -1.77
CA LEU A 45 5.74 1.38 -1.77
C LEU A 45 5.68 2.43 -2.88
N LEU A 46 6.11 3.66 -2.57
CA LEU A 46 6.22 4.75 -3.55
C LEU A 46 7.47 5.57 -3.30
N LEU A 47 8.29 5.74 -4.33
CA LEU A 47 9.42 6.67 -4.28
C LEU A 47 8.90 8.11 -4.50
N VAL A 48 9.29 9.02 -3.62
CA VAL A 48 8.92 10.43 -3.65
C VAL A 48 10.19 11.28 -3.57
N GLY A 49 10.33 12.25 -4.47
CA GLY A 49 11.53 13.09 -4.58
C GLY A 49 12.62 12.51 -5.50
N GLY A 50 13.04 13.31 -6.50
CA GLY A 50 14.03 13.00 -7.56
C GLY A 50 13.37 12.88 -8.94
N VAL A 51 13.69 13.65 -10.00
CA VAL A 51 14.85 14.48 -10.38
C VAL A 51 14.38 15.92 -10.69
N GLY A 52 15.09 16.94 -10.18
CA GLY A 52 14.85 18.37 -10.48
C GLY A 52 14.32 19.24 -9.33
N SER A 53 14.13 18.68 -8.13
CA SER A 53 13.75 19.45 -6.92
C SER A 53 14.99 19.86 -6.14
N GLU A 54 15.16 21.17 -5.89
CA GLU A 54 16.19 21.72 -4.99
C GLU A 54 15.92 21.40 -3.50
N ARG A 55 14.88 20.62 -3.19
CA ARG A 55 14.49 20.27 -1.81
C ARG A 55 14.38 18.76 -1.64
N GLY A 56 15.38 18.19 -0.96
CA GLY A 56 15.31 16.88 -0.31
C GLY A 56 15.86 15.69 -1.12
N ALA A 57 16.53 14.77 -0.41
CA ALA A 57 16.89 13.46 -0.94
C ALA A 57 15.63 12.63 -1.25
N ALA A 58 15.73 11.71 -2.20
CA ALA A 58 14.67 10.77 -2.52
C ALA A 58 14.27 9.94 -1.29
N GLN A 59 12.97 9.81 -1.03
CA GLN A 59 12.43 9.03 0.09
C GLN A 59 11.52 7.93 -0.45
N LEU A 60 11.66 6.72 0.09
CA LEU A 60 10.72 5.65 -0.17
C LEU A 60 9.64 5.68 0.91
N LEU A 61 8.39 5.87 0.51
CA LEU A 61 7.24 5.78 1.41
C LEU A 61 6.61 4.40 1.34
N MET A 62 6.16 3.91 2.49
CA MET A 62 5.40 2.67 2.65
C MET A 62 4.07 2.97 3.34
N HIS A 63 2.95 2.52 2.78
CA HIS A 63 1.64 2.67 3.39
C HIS A 63 0.89 1.34 3.50
N GLY A 64 0.24 1.16 4.65
CA GLY A 64 -0.71 0.10 4.95
C GLY A 64 -0.15 -1.31 4.85
N GLY A 65 -1.01 -2.25 4.44
CA GLY A 65 -0.75 -3.68 4.47
C GLY A 65 -1.60 -4.39 5.52
N ALA A 66 -1.47 -5.71 5.59
CA ALA A 66 -2.18 -6.52 6.59
C ALA A 66 -1.37 -7.73 7.02
N ASP A 67 -1.65 -8.22 8.22
CA ASP A 67 -1.23 -9.53 8.73
C ASP A 67 -2.44 -10.30 9.25
N GLU A 68 -2.23 -11.41 9.94
CA GLU A 68 -3.32 -12.22 10.51
C GLU A 68 -4.18 -11.48 11.56
N THR A 69 -3.68 -10.39 12.14
CA THR A 69 -4.35 -9.68 13.25
C THR A 69 -5.10 -8.45 12.80
N GLN A 70 -4.58 -7.69 11.84
CA GLN A 70 -5.16 -6.40 11.45
C GLN A 70 -4.77 -5.94 10.05
N CYS A 71 -5.53 -4.97 9.55
CA CYS A 71 -5.09 -4.09 8.48
C CYS A 71 -4.46 -2.83 9.07
N TYR A 72 -3.37 -2.37 8.47
CA TYR A 72 -2.60 -1.21 8.91
C TYR A 72 -2.95 0.04 8.10
N ASP A 73 -3.02 1.19 8.77
CA ASP A 73 -3.21 2.54 8.20
C ASP A 73 -1.97 3.44 8.38
N ASP A 74 -0.84 2.83 8.75
CA ASP A 74 0.40 3.53 9.02
C ASP A 74 1.12 3.97 7.73
N LEU A 75 1.84 5.09 7.83
CA LEU A 75 2.72 5.59 6.79
C LEU A 75 4.15 5.62 7.32
N HIS A 76 5.08 5.01 6.59
CA HIS A 76 6.50 4.98 6.95
C HIS A 76 7.34 5.61 5.84
N ALA A 77 8.43 6.27 6.22
CA ALA A 77 9.49 6.68 5.32
C ALA A 77 10.73 5.83 5.54
N VAL A 78 11.43 5.51 4.45
CA VAL A 78 12.71 4.81 4.46
C VAL A 78 13.78 5.71 3.86
N GLU A 79 14.83 5.95 4.65
CA GLU A 79 16.07 6.54 4.17
C GLU A 79 16.87 5.46 3.45
N LEU A 80 16.80 5.42 2.11
CA LEU A 80 17.37 4.32 1.31
C LEU A 80 18.88 4.13 1.52
N GLU A 81 19.63 5.22 1.70
CA GLU A 81 21.08 5.18 1.86
C GLU A 81 21.50 4.51 3.18
N ARG A 82 20.70 4.66 4.23
CA ARG A 82 21.02 4.18 5.60
C ARG A 82 20.14 3.01 6.04
N GLY A 83 19.09 2.70 5.28
CA GLY A 83 18.09 1.68 5.63
C GLY A 83 17.28 2.03 6.88
N LEU A 84 17.16 3.31 7.24
CA LEU A 84 16.46 3.75 8.44
C LEU A 84 14.97 3.95 8.17
N TRP A 85 14.15 3.38 9.05
CA TRP A 85 12.70 3.45 9.00
C TRP A 85 12.19 4.53 9.93
N ARG A 86 11.15 5.26 9.52
CA ARG A 86 10.46 6.20 10.40
C ARG A 86 8.98 6.18 10.11
N GLU A 87 8.19 5.86 11.14
CA GLU A 87 6.76 6.07 11.10
C GLU A 87 6.47 7.58 11.06
N LEU A 88 5.62 7.98 10.12
CA LEU A 88 5.23 9.36 9.88
C LEU A 88 3.91 9.65 10.56
N SER A 89 3.90 10.69 11.39
CA SER A 89 2.65 11.23 11.92
C SER A 89 1.90 11.96 10.81
N VAL A 90 0.81 11.37 10.34
CA VAL A 90 -0.07 11.95 9.32
C VAL A 90 -1.28 12.61 9.98
N GLY A 91 -1.60 13.81 9.50
CA GLY A 91 -2.84 14.50 9.83
C GLY A 91 -3.95 14.18 8.83
N GLY A 92 -5.15 14.70 9.08
CA GLY A 92 -6.28 14.52 8.18
C GLY A 92 -7.59 14.51 8.95
N PHE A 93 -8.62 15.22 8.48
CA PHE A 93 -9.99 14.96 8.93
C PHE A 93 -10.54 13.66 8.32
N SER A 94 -10.04 13.29 7.14
CA SER A 94 -10.44 12.11 6.38
C SER A 94 -9.19 11.36 5.95
N LYS A 95 -8.79 10.36 6.74
CA LYS A 95 -7.66 9.46 6.46
C LYS A 95 -8.16 8.05 6.11
N PRO A 96 -7.42 7.27 5.31
CA PRO A 96 -7.76 5.87 5.08
C PRO A 96 -7.78 5.09 6.40
N SER A 97 -8.71 4.15 6.53
CA SER A 97 -8.63 3.09 7.54
C SER A 97 -7.59 2.05 7.11
N GLY A 98 -7.33 1.07 7.97
CA GLY A 98 -6.35 0.02 7.67
C GLY A 98 -6.66 -0.65 6.34
N VAL A 99 -5.69 -0.72 5.43
CA VAL A 99 -5.92 -1.13 4.03
C VAL A 99 -4.74 -1.86 3.41
N TYR A 100 -5.00 -2.89 2.62
CA TYR A 100 -4.00 -3.60 1.81
C TYR A 100 -4.53 -3.93 0.41
N GLY A 101 -3.61 -4.21 -0.52
CA GLY A 101 -3.97 -4.42 -1.92
C GLY A 101 -4.54 -3.16 -2.61
N HIS A 102 -4.34 -1.99 -2.00
CA HIS A 102 -4.63 -0.69 -2.62
C HIS A 102 -3.53 -0.31 -3.60
N THR A 103 -3.72 0.78 -4.35
CA THR A 103 -2.63 1.40 -5.12
C THR A 103 -2.29 2.77 -4.57
N MET A 104 -1.01 3.13 -4.67
CA MET A 104 -0.48 4.43 -4.28
C MET A 104 0.37 5.00 -5.41
N ARG A 105 0.07 6.22 -5.87
CA ARG A 105 0.75 6.86 -7.02
C ARG A 105 1.04 8.32 -6.76
N ALA A 106 2.21 8.77 -7.21
CA ALA A 106 2.54 10.19 -7.23
C ALA A 106 1.74 10.92 -8.31
N TRP A 107 1.18 12.08 -7.95
CA TRP A 107 0.53 13.01 -8.87
C TRP A 107 0.87 14.43 -8.42
N ASN A 108 1.68 15.12 -9.22
CA ASN A 108 2.27 16.41 -8.85
C ASN A 108 3.03 16.35 -7.51
N ASP A 109 2.70 17.22 -6.57
CA ASP A 109 3.21 17.31 -5.19
C ASP A 109 2.42 16.46 -4.20
N ARG A 110 1.58 15.54 -4.71
CA ARG A 110 0.65 14.75 -3.91
C ARG A 110 0.79 13.27 -4.19
N ILE A 111 0.18 12.49 -3.31
CA ILE A 111 0.03 11.05 -3.48
C ILE A 111 -1.44 10.73 -3.53
N VAL A 112 -1.83 9.94 -4.53
CA VAL A 112 -3.17 9.42 -4.72
C VAL A 112 -3.19 7.97 -4.25
N LEU A 113 -4.10 7.66 -3.33
CA LEU A 113 -4.41 6.31 -2.88
C LEU A 113 -5.82 5.93 -3.38
N PHE A 114 -5.95 4.75 -3.98
CA PHE A 114 -7.24 4.26 -4.43
C PHE A 114 -7.48 2.79 -4.08
N GLY A 115 -8.70 2.52 -3.62
CA GLY A 115 -9.26 1.19 -3.39
C GLY A 115 -8.51 0.36 -2.35
N GLY A 116 -8.47 -0.96 -2.57
CA GLY A 116 -7.92 -1.94 -1.64
C GLY A 116 -8.98 -2.63 -0.79
N LEU A 117 -8.55 -3.62 -0.02
CA LEU A 117 -9.35 -4.23 1.03
C LEU A 117 -9.18 -3.38 2.28
N ALA A 118 -10.22 -2.64 2.64
CA ALA A 118 -10.22 -1.71 3.76
C ALA A 118 -10.95 -2.32 4.96
N ALA A 119 -10.36 -2.17 6.14
CA ALA A 119 -11.02 -2.45 7.40
C ALA A 119 -12.21 -1.50 7.55
N GLN A 120 -13.36 -2.05 7.94
CA GLN A 120 -14.53 -1.24 8.30
C GLN A 120 -14.14 -0.35 9.48
N THR A 121 -14.52 0.92 9.44
CA THR A 121 -14.37 1.82 10.59
C THR A 121 -15.08 1.20 11.79
N ALA A 122 -14.47 1.31 12.98
CA ALA A 122 -14.80 0.58 14.22
C ALA A 122 -16.25 0.71 14.76
N GLN A 123 -17.19 1.29 14.01
CA GLN A 123 -18.60 1.39 14.36
C GLN A 123 -19.41 0.10 14.13
N SER A 124 -18.83 -1.00 13.59
CA SER A 124 -19.62 -2.23 13.32
C SER A 124 -19.21 -3.50 14.08
N LEU A 125 -18.22 -3.47 14.97
CA LEU A 125 -17.70 -4.69 15.63
C LEU A 125 -17.92 -4.74 17.15
N ALA A 126 -18.76 -3.86 17.71
CA ALA A 126 -19.06 -3.85 19.14
C ALA A 126 -20.10 -4.91 19.60
N GLU A 127 -20.43 -5.91 18.78
CA GLU A 127 -21.50 -6.86 19.09
C GLU A 127 -21.17 -8.31 18.69
N THR A 128 -20.07 -8.90 19.19
CA THR A 128 -20.04 -10.37 19.38
C THR A 128 -18.90 -10.78 20.33
N GLU A 129 -19.22 -11.42 21.46
CA GLU A 129 -18.25 -12.01 22.40
C GLU A 129 -17.56 -13.30 21.86
N GLN A 130 -17.49 -13.45 20.53
CA GLN A 130 -16.83 -14.57 19.87
C GLN A 130 -15.77 -14.02 18.92
N THR A 131 -14.52 -14.46 19.10
CA THR A 131 -13.44 -14.17 18.15
C THR A 131 -13.75 -14.89 16.84
N GLN A 132 -14.43 -14.19 15.93
CA GLN A 132 -14.66 -14.67 14.57
C GLN A 132 -13.34 -14.62 13.81
N THR A 133 -13.04 -15.71 13.10
CA THR A 133 -11.89 -15.78 12.19
C THR A 133 -12.35 -15.87 10.75
N PHE A 134 -11.49 -15.48 9.83
CA PHE A 134 -11.76 -15.42 8.40
C PHE A 134 -10.64 -16.10 7.62
N PRO A 135 -10.94 -16.75 6.48
CA PRO A 135 -9.92 -17.40 5.69
C PRO A 135 -8.89 -16.37 5.23
N PRO A 136 -7.59 -16.70 5.25
CA PRO A 136 -6.57 -15.83 4.71
C PRO A 136 -6.76 -15.69 3.19
N PRO A 137 -6.20 -14.63 2.58
CA PRO A 137 -6.16 -14.50 1.14
C PRO A 137 -5.61 -15.75 0.46
N SER A 138 -6.31 -16.23 -0.57
CA SER A 138 -5.99 -17.51 -1.25
C SER A 138 -4.54 -17.64 -1.71
N PHE A 139 -3.88 -16.52 -2.05
CA PHE A 139 -2.48 -16.50 -2.47
C PHE A 139 -1.48 -16.86 -1.36
N MET A 140 -1.87 -16.78 -0.08
CA MET A 140 -1.00 -17.17 1.04
C MET A 140 -0.94 -18.70 1.21
N GLY A 141 -1.77 -19.44 0.48
CA GLY A 141 -1.80 -20.90 0.50
C GLY A 141 -2.55 -21.51 1.69
N PRO A 142 -2.84 -22.82 1.64
CA PRO A 142 -3.80 -23.48 2.51
C PRO A 142 -3.32 -23.72 3.96
N GLN A 143 -2.04 -23.45 4.25
CA GLN A 143 -1.46 -23.61 5.59
C GLN A 143 -1.36 -22.30 6.36
N SER A 144 -1.82 -21.19 5.77
CA SER A 144 -1.81 -19.89 6.41
C SER A 144 -2.80 -19.83 7.57
N ALA A 145 -2.43 -19.08 8.61
CA ALA A 145 -3.29 -18.85 9.76
C ALA A 145 -4.57 -18.12 9.34
N GLU A 146 -5.67 -18.43 10.02
CA GLU A 146 -6.91 -17.68 9.90
C GLU A 146 -6.72 -16.23 10.38
N TRP A 147 -7.39 -15.30 9.72
CA TRP A 147 -7.29 -13.87 10.00
C TRP A 147 -8.37 -13.42 10.98
N LEU A 148 -8.05 -12.45 11.84
CA LEU A 148 -8.96 -11.86 12.82
C LEU A 148 -9.78 -10.68 12.25
N HIS A 149 -9.70 -10.45 10.94
CA HIS A 149 -10.38 -9.35 10.26
C HIS A 149 -10.89 -9.77 8.88
N ASN A 150 -11.95 -9.10 8.42
CA ASN A 150 -12.59 -9.34 7.13
C ASN A 150 -12.82 -8.02 6.36
N PRO A 151 -11.75 -7.45 5.81
CA PRO A 151 -11.78 -6.18 5.13
C PRO A 151 -12.51 -6.31 3.80
N GLN A 152 -13.21 -5.25 3.39
CA GLN A 152 -14.04 -5.25 2.19
C GLN A 152 -13.39 -4.44 1.07
N PRO A 153 -13.59 -4.81 -0.21
CA PRO A 153 -13.16 -3.98 -1.32
C PRO A 153 -13.74 -2.58 -1.19
N SER A 154 -12.91 -1.58 -1.44
CA SER A 154 -13.28 -0.17 -1.40
C SER A 154 -13.03 0.49 -2.76
N ASN A 155 -13.77 1.56 -3.05
CA ASN A 155 -13.49 2.51 -4.12
C ASN A 155 -13.13 3.90 -3.57
N SER A 156 -12.79 3.99 -2.28
CA SER A 156 -12.37 5.25 -1.68
C SER A 156 -11.10 5.78 -2.35
N LEU A 157 -11.12 7.08 -2.63
CA LEU A 157 -10.00 7.85 -3.16
C LEU A 157 -9.49 8.76 -2.03
N PHE A 158 -8.20 8.73 -1.75
CA PHE A 158 -7.56 9.62 -0.79
C PHE A 158 -6.38 10.34 -1.44
N ILE A 159 -6.15 11.58 -1.02
CA ILE A 159 -5.05 12.41 -1.46
C ILE A 159 -4.23 12.82 -0.25
N LEU A 160 -2.96 12.45 -0.22
CA LEU A 160 -1.98 12.91 0.75
C LEU A 160 -1.20 14.08 0.15
N GLN A 161 -1.23 15.22 0.82
CA GLN A 161 -0.26 16.28 0.58
C GLN A 161 1.07 15.87 1.21
N VAL A 162 2.11 15.73 0.38
CA VAL A 162 3.45 15.30 0.85
C VAL A 162 4.04 16.38 1.74
N ASP A 163 3.87 17.64 1.35
CA ASP A 163 4.18 18.79 2.18
C ASP A 163 3.14 18.90 3.31
N GLY A 164 3.57 18.60 4.53
CA GLY A 164 2.73 18.69 5.73
C GLY A 164 2.01 17.39 6.11
N LEU A 165 2.08 16.34 5.28
CA LEU A 165 1.60 14.99 5.58
C LEU A 165 0.14 14.95 6.06
N PHE A 166 -0.75 15.56 5.28
CA PHE A 166 -2.18 15.63 5.60
C PHE A 166 -3.04 14.92 4.54
N TRP A 167 -3.87 13.98 4.99
CA TRP A 167 -4.83 13.27 4.16
C TRP A 167 -6.11 14.07 3.95
N THR A 168 -6.63 13.97 2.73
CA THR A 168 -7.93 14.49 2.32
C THR A 168 -8.66 13.44 1.49
N GLN A 169 -9.98 13.50 1.52
CA GLN A 169 -10.83 12.72 0.62
C GLN A 169 -11.51 13.71 -0.35
N PRO A 170 -11.14 13.72 -1.63
CA PRO A 170 -11.75 14.63 -2.60
C PRO A 170 -13.20 14.23 -2.90
N GLU A 171 -14.01 15.20 -3.31
CA GLU A 171 -15.29 14.92 -3.94
C GLU A 171 -15.04 14.34 -5.35
N VAL A 172 -15.74 13.25 -5.66
CA VAL A 172 -15.63 12.56 -6.95
C VAL A 172 -16.99 12.62 -7.63
N GLU A 173 -17.01 13.15 -8.86
CA GLU A 173 -18.21 13.20 -9.69
C GLU A 173 -18.26 12.05 -10.69
N GLY A 174 -19.46 11.67 -11.11
CA GLY A 174 -19.70 10.61 -12.09
C GLY A 174 -19.58 9.19 -11.52
N GLU A 175 -19.72 8.19 -12.40
CA GLU A 175 -19.52 6.80 -12.02
C GLU A 175 -18.03 6.43 -12.09
N GLY A 176 -17.40 6.32 -10.91
CA GLY A 176 -16.05 5.78 -10.77
C GLY A 176 -16.01 4.25 -10.85
N PRO A 177 -14.81 3.63 -10.73
CA PRO A 177 -14.69 2.19 -10.68
C PRO A 177 -15.45 1.61 -9.48
N SER A 178 -16.04 0.42 -9.65
CA SER A 178 -16.59 -0.33 -8.52
C SER A 178 -15.51 -0.62 -7.46
N PRO A 179 -15.89 -0.81 -6.18
CA PRO A 179 -14.98 -1.19 -5.12
C PRO A 179 -14.10 -2.38 -5.50
N ARG A 180 -12.79 -2.25 -5.29
CA ARG A 180 -11.82 -3.25 -5.76
C ARG A 180 -10.49 -3.21 -5.04
N ALA A 181 -9.82 -4.36 -4.99
CA ALA A 181 -8.47 -4.53 -4.49
C ALA A 181 -7.58 -5.24 -5.52
N PHE A 182 -6.27 -5.23 -5.29
CA PHE A 182 -5.27 -5.91 -6.12
C PHE A 182 -5.34 -5.51 -7.61
N HIS A 183 -5.78 -4.28 -7.89
CA HIS A 183 -5.86 -3.71 -9.22
C HIS A 183 -4.52 -3.08 -9.63
N GLY A 184 -4.33 -2.89 -10.94
CA GLY A 184 -3.29 -2.01 -11.46
C GLY A 184 -3.81 -0.57 -11.53
N ALA A 185 -2.99 0.40 -11.14
CA ALA A 185 -3.30 1.82 -11.36
C ALA A 185 -2.07 2.60 -11.84
N THR A 186 -2.30 3.64 -12.63
CA THR A 186 -1.29 4.61 -13.03
C THR A 186 -1.90 5.99 -13.21
N ILE A 187 -1.07 7.03 -13.19
CA ILE A 187 -1.47 8.42 -13.43
C ILE A 187 -1.02 8.81 -14.85
N CYS A 188 -1.95 9.36 -15.64
CA CYS A 188 -1.66 9.98 -16.92
C CYS A 188 -2.20 11.42 -16.90
N LYS A 189 -1.31 12.42 -16.78
CA LYS A 189 -1.69 13.81 -16.50
C LYS A 189 -2.55 13.88 -15.22
N ASP A 190 -3.82 14.26 -15.37
CA ASP A 190 -4.78 14.39 -14.27
C ASP A 190 -5.76 13.21 -14.20
N PHE A 191 -5.48 12.13 -14.94
CA PHE A 191 -6.31 10.93 -14.98
C PHE A 191 -5.67 9.81 -14.17
N LEU A 192 -6.39 9.31 -13.16
CA LEU A 192 -6.12 8.02 -12.55
C LEU A 192 -6.74 6.92 -13.42
N VAL A 193 -5.89 6.10 -14.03
CA VAL A 193 -6.31 4.95 -14.83
C VAL A 193 -6.22 3.70 -13.96
N VAL A 194 -7.34 3.00 -13.79
CA VAL A 194 -7.45 1.78 -12.98
C VAL A 194 -7.83 0.61 -13.88
N PHE A 195 -7.15 -0.52 -13.74
CA PHE A 195 -7.40 -1.72 -14.53
C PHE A 195 -7.42 -2.99 -13.67
N GLY A 196 -8.40 -3.86 -13.93
CA GLY A 196 -8.56 -5.15 -13.26
C GLY A 196 -8.84 -5.03 -11.77
N GLY A 197 -8.36 -6.02 -11.01
CA GLY A 197 -8.57 -6.16 -9.58
C GLY A 197 -9.79 -7.00 -9.22
N ALA A 198 -9.80 -7.47 -7.96
CA ALA A 198 -10.88 -8.25 -7.38
C ALA A 198 -11.93 -7.33 -6.78
N THR A 199 -13.21 -7.61 -7.07
CA THR A 199 -14.36 -6.88 -6.54
C THR A 199 -15.00 -7.58 -5.33
N ASP A 200 -14.42 -8.68 -4.88
CA ASP A 200 -14.81 -9.39 -3.66
C ASP A 200 -13.62 -9.62 -2.74
N ALA A 201 -13.88 -9.72 -1.43
CA ALA A 201 -12.86 -9.92 -0.40
C ALA A 201 -12.28 -11.35 -0.35
N ARG A 202 -13.00 -12.33 -0.90
CA ARG A 202 -12.62 -13.75 -0.91
C ARG A 202 -11.57 -14.07 -1.98
N LEU A 203 -11.34 -13.16 -2.92
CA LEU A 203 -10.41 -13.32 -4.04
C LEU A 203 -10.67 -14.63 -4.79
N GLN A 204 -11.95 -14.95 -4.97
CA GLN A 204 -12.39 -16.14 -5.71
C GLN A 204 -12.61 -15.73 -7.17
N GLU A 205 -12.15 -16.57 -8.11
CA GLU A 205 -12.43 -16.42 -9.55
C GLU A 205 -13.88 -16.75 -9.89
#